data_AF-A0A8H7YB94-F1
#
_entry.id   AF-A0A8H7YB94-F1
#
_cell.length_a   1.000
_cell.length_b   1.000
_cell.length_c   1.000
_cell.angle_alpha   90.00
_cell.angle_beta   90.00
_cell.angle_gamma   90.00
#
_symmetry.space_group_name_H-M   'P 1'
#
loop_
_entity.id
_entity.type
_entity.pdbx_description
1 polymer ?
#
loop_
_entity_poly.entity_id
_entity_poly.type
_entity_poly.pdbx_seq_one_letter_code
_entity_poly.pdbx_strand_id
1 'polypeptide(L)'
;MGPYRHQSSLEAILDFSACQHFTPDQRTRARTKLYSIIDHCNTPHDRSLVKYNRPLLLRYTYEYARSDLSQDMVLSAIVNWLGFSVDGEAIDFSDEDVADNLRERLMEFADFLLDNFFTPLKAAGLHTSQPSPAPLPAVQGAIDGEQIYVETPDRLSMLRGACLIRDHYRCVISHKFDLTEALKRFKNHGTDAQDEEGNPLHGQPFDSLQVAHILPHALMKSGHDSQLSESKRATLNILDMFDHGVVRLIEGIDIDRPFNAITLSPSLHTLFGGFEIFFEPVPSQLHTYQVKPFLPEIFPDLSVTRTLYPSVDCTIDAPLPRFFAIRSAIAHILHLSGAGEYIEKILRDLENIGGHGDGSTELGRLVMLRLGDWADVKC
;
A
#
# COMPACT_ATOMS: atom_id res chain seq x y z
N MET A 1 -6.22 -8.98 40.02
CA MET A 1 -7.38 -9.05 39.11
C MET A 1 -7.22 -7.92 38.11
N GLY A 2 -6.57 -8.21 36.98
CA GLY A 2 -6.43 -7.25 35.89
C GLY A 2 -7.65 -7.33 34.97
N PRO A 3 -8.12 -6.20 34.41
CA PRO A 3 -9.26 -6.23 33.51
C PRO A 3 -8.81 -6.82 32.17
N TYR A 4 -9.08 -8.10 31.97
CA TYR A 4 -9.26 -8.66 30.63
C TYR A 4 -10.54 -8.04 30.06
N ARG A 5 -10.44 -6.86 29.44
CA ARG A 5 -11.53 -6.28 28.65
C ARG A 5 -11.57 -6.99 27.30
N HIS A 6 -12.77 -7.44 26.94
CA HIS A 6 -13.13 -8.21 25.76
C HIS A 6 -12.56 -7.61 24.45
N GLN A 7 -11.49 -8.21 23.91
CA GLN A 7 -11.11 -8.09 22.50
C GLN A 7 -12.05 -8.89 21.57
N SER A 8 -12.99 -9.67 22.13
CA SER A 8 -13.74 -10.71 21.42
C SER A 8 -15.03 -10.24 20.72
N SER A 9 -15.26 -8.93 20.48
CA SER A 9 -16.55 -8.50 19.88
C SER A 9 -16.55 -7.27 18.97
N LEU A 10 -15.43 -6.56 18.78
CA LEU A 10 -15.40 -5.41 17.87
C LEU A 10 -15.28 -5.82 16.39
N GLU A 11 -14.66 -6.96 16.12
CA GLU A 11 -14.36 -7.45 14.76
C GLU A 11 -15.54 -8.19 14.10
N ALA A 12 -16.45 -8.74 14.92
CA ALA A 12 -17.70 -9.35 14.44
C ALA A 12 -18.76 -8.32 13.98
N ILE A 13 -18.57 -7.03 14.27
CA ILE A 13 -19.53 -5.94 13.95
C ILE A 13 -19.29 -5.35 12.55
N LEU A 14 -18.07 -5.48 12.01
CA LEU A 14 -17.74 -4.90 10.71
C LEU A 14 -17.96 -5.91 9.58
N ASP A 15 -19.24 -6.15 9.26
CA ASP A 15 -19.59 -6.69 7.96
C ASP A 15 -19.46 -5.60 6.89
N PHE A 16 -18.23 -5.39 6.41
CA PHE A 16 -17.93 -4.45 5.33
C PHE A 16 -18.59 -4.85 3.99
N SER A 17 -19.22 -6.02 3.89
CA SER A 17 -19.96 -6.45 2.70
C SER A 17 -21.37 -5.83 2.60
N ALA A 18 -21.93 -5.37 3.73
CA ALA A 18 -23.19 -4.65 3.77
C ALA A 18 -22.98 -3.16 3.44
N CYS A 19 -22.68 -2.87 2.17
CA CYS A 19 -22.54 -1.49 1.70
C CYS A 19 -23.88 -0.73 1.82
N GLN A 20 -23.94 0.26 2.71
CA GLN A 20 -25.04 1.21 2.68
C GLN A 20 -24.80 2.22 1.56
N HIS A 21 -25.58 2.13 0.49
CA HIS A 21 -25.60 3.16 -0.55
C HIS A 21 -26.28 4.42 0.01
N PHE A 22 -25.50 5.48 0.25
CA PHE A 22 -26.06 6.75 0.67
C PHE A 22 -26.62 7.50 -0.55
N THR A 23 -27.80 8.10 -0.37
CA THR A 23 -28.22 9.18 -1.28
C THR A 23 -27.25 10.37 -1.16
N PRO A 24 -27.11 11.24 -2.19
CA PRO A 24 -26.22 12.41 -2.11
C PRO A 24 -26.47 13.30 -0.87
N ASP A 25 -27.73 13.42 -0.46
CA ASP A 25 -28.12 14.17 0.73
C ASP A 25 -27.69 13.48 2.03
N GLN A 26 -27.88 12.15 2.12
CA GLN A 26 -27.40 11.37 3.27
C GLN A 26 -25.87 11.39 3.37
N ARG A 27 -25.16 11.24 2.24
CA ARG A 27 -23.69 11.35 2.21
C ARG A 27 -23.24 12.71 2.72
N THR A 28 -23.90 13.77 2.28
CA THR A 28 -23.61 15.13 2.74
C THR A 28 -23.82 15.27 4.25
N ARG A 29 -24.95 14.79 4.79
CA ARG A 29 -25.22 14.80 6.23
C ARG A 29 -24.21 13.98 7.03
N ALA A 30 -23.90 12.76 6.59
CA ALA A 30 -22.94 11.87 7.22
C ALA A 30 -21.54 12.50 7.25
N ARG A 31 -21.09 13.05 6.12
CA ARG A 31 -19.82 13.77 6.02
C ARG A 31 -19.77 14.99 6.95
N THR A 32 -20.84 15.80 6.98
CA THR A 32 -20.90 16.97 7.86
C THR A 32 -20.79 16.56 9.34
N LYS A 33 -21.48 15.49 9.74
CA LYS A 33 -21.37 14.95 11.11
C LYS A 33 -19.96 14.42 11.39
N LEU A 34 -19.37 13.66 10.49
CA LEU A 34 -18.00 13.18 10.60
C LEU A 34 -17.02 14.34 10.81
N TYR A 35 -17.10 15.38 9.98
CA TYR A 35 -16.22 16.54 10.11
C TYR A 35 -16.44 17.28 11.44
N SER A 36 -17.69 17.42 11.91
CA SER A 36 -17.94 18.03 13.22
C SER A 36 -17.31 17.23 14.37
N ILE A 37 -17.36 15.90 14.31
CA ILE A 37 -16.73 15.03 15.31
C ILE A 37 -15.21 15.16 15.24
N ILE A 38 -14.64 15.15 14.03
CA ILE A 38 -13.19 15.28 13.81
C ILE A 38 -12.69 16.62 14.32
N ASP A 39 -13.36 17.72 13.98
CA ASP A 39 -12.97 19.06 14.40
C ASP A 39 -13.05 19.21 15.93
N HIS A 40 -14.05 18.61 16.57
CA HIS A 40 -14.16 18.56 18.03
C HIS A 40 -13.05 17.68 18.66
N CYS A 41 -12.70 16.57 18.03
CA CYS A 41 -11.69 15.65 18.53
C CYS A 41 -10.25 16.16 18.34
N ASN A 42 -10.04 16.94 17.28
CA ASN A 42 -8.75 17.46 16.86
C ASN A 42 -8.33 18.66 17.72
N THR A 43 -7.73 18.41 18.89
CA THR A 43 -7.16 19.48 19.70
C THR A 43 -5.84 19.95 19.09
N PRO A 44 -5.55 21.26 19.08
CA PRO A 44 -4.30 21.77 18.54
C PRO A 44 -3.14 21.26 19.41
N HIS A 45 -2.41 20.27 18.90
CA HIS A 45 -1.15 19.84 19.49
C HIS A 45 -0.02 20.79 19.08
N ASP A 46 0.91 20.94 20.02
CA ASP A 46 2.07 21.84 19.96
C ASP A 46 2.88 21.64 18.67
N ARG A 47 3.25 22.74 18.02
CA ARG A 47 3.71 22.83 16.61
C ARG A 47 5.07 22.19 16.31
N SER A 48 5.67 21.42 17.23
CA SER A 48 7.10 21.13 17.16
C SER A 48 7.49 19.74 16.62
N LEU A 49 6.55 18.84 16.33
CA LEU A 49 6.79 17.56 15.61
C LEU A 49 5.47 17.09 14.99
N VAL A 50 5.49 16.57 13.76
CA VAL A 50 4.34 15.90 13.14
C VAL A 50 4.02 14.66 13.98
N LYS A 51 3.11 14.79 14.94
CA LYS A 51 2.62 13.66 15.73
C LYS A 51 1.47 13.00 14.99
N TYR A 52 1.44 11.67 15.01
CA TYR A 52 0.32 10.89 14.50
C TYR A 52 -1.02 11.40 15.08
N ASN A 53 -1.92 11.77 14.17
CA ASN A 53 -3.22 12.33 14.47
C ASN A 53 -4.33 11.38 13.99
N ARG A 54 -4.93 10.67 14.95
CA ARG A 54 -6.02 9.70 14.75
C ARG A 54 -7.25 10.30 14.04
N PRO A 55 -7.81 11.46 14.47
CA PRO A 55 -8.88 12.13 13.73
C PRO A 55 -8.53 12.40 12.27
N LEU A 56 -7.30 12.85 11.97
CA LEU A 56 -6.87 13.09 10.60
C LEU A 56 -6.70 11.80 9.80
N LEU A 57 -6.25 10.70 10.42
CA LEU A 57 -6.21 9.39 9.74
C LEU A 57 -7.59 9.00 9.21
N LEU A 58 -8.63 9.15 10.04
CA LEU A 58 -10.01 8.86 9.64
C LEU A 58 -10.53 9.82 8.58
N ARG A 59 -10.26 11.12 8.74
CA ARG A 59 -10.59 12.14 7.74
C ARG A 59 -10.05 11.77 6.37
N TYR A 60 -8.76 11.51 6.30
CA TYR A 60 -8.08 11.25 5.03
C TYR A 60 -8.43 9.87 4.48
N THR A 61 -8.72 8.88 5.32
CA THR A 61 -9.26 7.59 4.87
C THR A 61 -10.57 7.78 4.07
N TYR A 62 -11.45 8.68 4.52
CA TYR A 62 -12.65 9.05 3.77
C TYR A 62 -12.33 9.88 2.51
N GLU A 63 -11.55 10.95 2.64
CA GLU A 63 -11.30 11.91 1.54
C GLU A 63 -10.54 11.28 0.36
N TYR A 64 -9.64 10.33 0.64
CA TYR A 64 -8.84 9.64 -0.37
C TYR A 64 -9.48 8.33 -0.89
N ALA A 65 -10.68 7.97 -0.43
CA ALA A 65 -11.45 6.90 -1.06
C ALA A 65 -11.83 7.29 -2.50
N ARG A 66 -11.64 6.38 -3.45
CA ARG A 66 -11.53 6.75 -4.88
C ARG A 66 -12.81 7.14 -5.60
N SER A 67 -13.94 6.67 -5.11
CA SER A 67 -15.24 6.80 -5.77
C SER A 67 -16.30 7.14 -4.75
N ASP A 68 -17.43 7.69 -5.22
CA ASP A 68 -18.62 7.89 -4.39
C ASP A 68 -19.04 6.63 -3.63
N LEU A 69 -18.95 5.47 -4.28
CA LEU A 69 -19.26 4.18 -3.65
C LEU A 69 -18.25 3.83 -2.54
N SER A 70 -16.96 3.99 -2.82
CA SER A 70 -15.88 3.77 -1.84
C SER A 70 -16.00 4.74 -0.65
N GLN A 71 -16.33 6.00 -0.92
CA GLN A 71 -16.63 7.00 0.11
C GLN A 71 -17.83 6.60 0.97
N ASP A 72 -18.89 6.05 0.36
CA ASP A 72 -20.05 5.54 1.08
C ASP A 72 -19.69 4.31 1.94
N MET A 73 -18.84 3.41 1.45
CA MET A 73 -18.33 2.27 2.24
C MET A 73 -17.55 2.75 3.48
N VAL A 74 -16.63 3.71 3.31
CA VAL A 74 -15.88 4.29 4.44
C VAL A 74 -16.82 5.00 5.42
N LEU A 75 -17.75 5.83 4.92
CA LEU A 75 -18.73 6.52 5.79
C LEU A 75 -19.60 5.52 6.54
N SER A 76 -20.07 4.46 5.88
CA SER A 76 -20.90 3.43 6.51
C SER A 76 -20.13 2.74 7.64
N ALA A 77 -18.85 2.41 7.43
CA ALA A 77 -18.00 1.82 8.47
C ALA A 77 -17.84 2.79 9.67
N ILE A 78 -17.57 4.07 9.40
CA ILE A 78 -17.43 5.11 10.43
C ILE A 78 -18.74 5.29 11.21
N VAL A 79 -19.87 5.43 10.51
CA VAL A 79 -21.21 5.59 11.10
C VAL A 79 -21.53 4.42 12.03
N ASN A 80 -21.32 3.19 11.55
CA ASN A 80 -21.59 1.98 12.31
C ASN A 80 -20.69 1.85 13.54
N TRP A 81 -19.39 2.19 13.42
CA TRP A 81 -18.45 2.11 14.53
C TRP A 81 -18.72 3.18 15.61
N LEU A 82 -18.87 4.44 15.19
CA LEU A 82 -19.11 5.55 16.11
C LEU A 82 -20.54 5.51 16.68
N GLY A 83 -21.48 4.88 15.98
CA GLY A 83 -22.84 4.66 16.43
C GLY A 83 -23.75 5.91 16.37
N PHE A 84 -23.44 6.87 15.48
CA PHE A 84 -24.29 8.06 15.31
C PHE A 84 -25.33 7.86 14.19
N SER A 85 -26.50 8.50 14.33
CA SER A 85 -27.53 8.46 13.29
C SER A 85 -27.23 9.48 12.19
N VAL A 86 -27.23 9.07 10.92
CA VAL A 86 -27.07 9.98 9.78
C VAL A 86 -28.25 10.96 9.67
N ASP A 87 -29.48 10.43 9.79
CA ASP A 87 -30.72 11.20 9.64
C ASP A 87 -31.25 11.77 10.98
N GLY A 88 -30.56 11.52 12.09
CA GLY A 88 -30.88 12.10 13.40
C GLY A 88 -30.49 13.58 13.53
N GLU A 89 -30.72 14.13 14.72
CA GLU A 89 -30.34 15.51 15.06
C GLU A 89 -28.82 15.74 15.00
N ALA A 90 -28.42 17.01 15.15
CA ALA A 90 -27.01 17.37 15.29
C ALA A 90 -26.43 16.75 16.57
N ILE A 91 -25.14 16.42 16.55
CA ILE A 91 -24.45 15.89 17.72
C ILE A 91 -24.29 17.02 18.73
N ASP A 92 -24.78 16.81 19.94
CA ASP A 92 -24.60 17.76 21.03
C ASP A 92 -23.25 17.52 21.71
N PHE A 93 -22.26 18.34 21.35
CA PHE A 93 -20.93 18.31 21.97
C PHE A 93 -20.87 19.05 23.32
N SER A 94 -21.97 19.66 23.77
CA SER A 94 -22.03 20.27 25.12
C SER A 94 -22.29 19.24 26.21
N ASP A 95 -22.82 18.07 25.83
CA ASP A 95 -22.89 16.89 26.67
C ASP A 95 -21.50 16.20 26.70
N GLU A 96 -20.81 16.28 27.84
CA GLU A 96 -19.47 15.72 28.02
C GLU A 96 -19.46 14.19 27.84
N ASP A 97 -20.49 13.48 28.29
CA ASP A 97 -20.55 12.01 28.18
C ASP A 97 -20.67 11.58 26.71
N VAL A 98 -21.48 12.30 25.92
CA VAL A 98 -21.62 12.07 24.47
C VAL A 98 -20.31 12.38 23.75
N ALA A 99 -19.69 13.52 24.06
CA ALA A 99 -18.46 13.97 23.43
C ALA A 99 -17.29 13.00 23.72
N ASP A 100 -17.13 12.55 24.97
CA ASP A 100 -16.06 11.65 25.37
C ASP A 100 -16.25 10.24 24.80
N ASN A 101 -17.48 9.69 24.79
CA ASN A 101 -17.73 8.38 24.18
C ASN A 101 -17.48 8.40 22.65
N LEU A 102 -17.85 9.48 21.94
CA LEU A 102 -17.54 9.62 20.51
C LEU A 102 -16.04 9.73 20.28
N ARG A 103 -15.33 10.47 21.13
CA ARG A 103 -13.87 10.59 21.08
C ARG A 103 -13.20 9.24 21.28
N GLU A 104 -13.57 8.47 22.30
CA GLU A 104 -13.02 7.14 22.57
C GLU A 104 -13.22 6.21 21.37
N ARG A 105 -14.45 6.08 20.88
CA ARG A 105 -14.77 5.26 19.70
C ARG A 105 -14.01 5.68 18.45
N LEU A 106 -13.86 6.98 18.22
CA LEU A 106 -13.09 7.52 17.11
C LEU A 106 -11.61 7.10 17.22
N MET A 107 -11.01 7.21 18.41
CA MET A 107 -9.62 6.81 18.62
C MET A 107 -9.45 5.30 18.42
N GLU A 108 -10.37 4.50 18.95
CA GLU A 108 -10.39 3.05 18.77
C GLU A 108 -10.49 2.65 17.29
N PHE A 109 -11.33 3.33 16.49
CA PHE A 109 -11.45 3.02 15.07
C PHE A 109 -10.18 3.40 14.30
N ALA A 110 -9.59 4.54 14.61
CA ALA A 110 -8.32 4.94 14.00
C ALA A 110 -7.20 3.95 14.32
N ASP A 111 -7.11 3.47 15.57
CA ASP A 111 -6.16 2.43 15.95
C ASP A 111 -6.46 1.09 15.26
N PHE A 112 -7.73 0.72 15.11
CA PHE A 112 -8.12 -0.47 14.35
C PHE A 112 -7.65 -0.42 12.90
N LEU A 113 -7.87 0.71 12.19
CA LEU A 113 -7.38 0.90 10.82
C LEU A 113 -5.85 0.90 10.77
N LEU A 114 -5.21 1.54 11.75
CA LEU A 114 -3.75 1.59 11.83
C LEU A 114 -3.15 0.19 11.96
N ASP A 115 -3.69 -0.63 12.87
CA ASP A 115 -3.15 -1.94 13.21
C ASP A 115 -3.49 -3.01 12.17
N ASN A 116 -4.70 -2.95 11.59
CA ASN A 116 -5.16 -3.97 10.64
C ASN A 116 -4.90 -3.63 9.17
N PHE A 117 -4.52 -2.40 8.82
CA PHE A 117 -4.31 -2.03 7.42
C PHE A 117 -3.02 -1.27 7.18
N PHE A 118 -2.83 -0.10 7.81
CA PHE A 118 -1.70 0.77 7.50
C PHE A 118 -0.34 0.21 7.95
N THR A 119 -0.27 -0.33 9.18
CA THR A 119 0.95 -0.91 9.72
C THR A 119 1.38 -2.16 8.94
N PRO A 120 0.49 -3.14 8.69
CA PRO A 120 0.83 -4.32 7.89
C PRO A 120 1.26 -3.97 6.46
N LEU A 121 0.59 -3.01 5.80
CA LEU A 121 0.95 -2.60 4.45
C LEU A 121 2.31 -1.89 4.39
N LYS A 122 2.62 -1.00 5.33
CA LYS A 122 3.94 -0.33 5.38
C LYS A 122 5.05 -1.33 5.70
N ALA A 123 4.82 -2.28 6.61
CA ALA A 123 5.77 -3.35 6.90
C ALA A 123 6.03 -4.24 5.67
N ALA A 124 4.97 -4.69 4.98
CA ALA A 124 5.09 -5.55 3.81
C ALA A 124 5.74 -4.84 2.62
N GLY A 125 5.52 -3.53 2.46
CA GLY A 125 6.09 -2.73 1.39
C GLY A 125 7.62 -2.67 1.41
N LEU A 126 8.24 -2.84 2.59
CA LEU A 126 9.70 -2.84 2.76
C LEU A 126 10.34 -4.20 2.49
N HIS A 127 9.54 -5.27 2.40
CA HIS A 127 10.03 -6.64 2.34
C HIS A 127 9.38 -7.43 1.20
N THR A 128 9.92 -7.27 -0.01
CA THR A 128 9.55 -8.10 -1.16
C THR A 128 10.69 -9.03 -1.54
N SER A 129 10.38 -10.32 -1.70
CA SER A 129 11.36 -11.31 -2.13
C SER A 129 11.84 -11.03 -3.56
N GLN A 130 13.14 -11.16 -3.80
CA GLN A 130 13.79 -10.88 -5.08
C GLN A 130 14.47 -12.15 -5.64
N PRO A 131 13.70 -13.18 -6.05
CA PRO A 131 14.29 -14.37 -6.67
C PRO A 131 14.97 -14.02 -8.00
N SER A 132 15.83 -14.90 -8.49
CA SER A 132 16.40 -14.80 -9.83
C SER A 132 15.28 -14.74 -10.88
N PRO A 133 15.40 -13.91 -11.93
CA PRO A 133 14.37 -13.81 -12.96
C PRO A 133 14.32 -15.07 -13.83
N ALA A 134 13.11 -15.47 -14.23
CA ALA A 134 12.93 -16.58 -15.14
C ALA A 134 13.52 -16.25 -16.53
N PRO A 135 14.11 -17.24 -17.23
CA PRO A 135 14.57 -17.06 -18.60
C PRO A 135 13.42 -16.69 -19.56
N LEU A 136 13.71 -15.90 -20.59
CA LEU A 136 12.72 -15.47 -21.60
C LEU A 136 11.85 -16.61 -22.17
N PRO A 137 12.37 -17.81 -22.51
CA PRO A 137 11.53 -18.91 -22.99
C PRO A 137 10.49 -19.38 -21.97
N ALA A 138 10.85 -19.39 -20.68
CA ALA A 138 9.94 -19.77 -19.61
C ALA A 138 8.86 -18.69 -19.39
N VAL A 139 9.23 -17.42 -19.49
CA VAL A 139 8.28 -16.30 -19.43
C VAL A 139 7.29 -16.37 -20.59
N GLN A 140 7.77 -16.61 -21.82
CA GLN A 140 6.90 -16.70 -23.01
C GLN A 140 5.94 -17.90 -22.94
N GLY A 141 6.42 -19.07 -22.52
CA GLY A 141 5.56 -20.26 -22.35
C GLY A 141 4.44 -20.05 -21.32
N ALA A 142 4.71 -19.31 -20.25
CA ALA A 142 3.70 -18.95 -19.26
C ALA A 142 2.66 -17.95 -19.80
N ILE A 143 3.09 -16.98 -20.63
CA ILE A 143 2.20 -16.03 -21.31
C ILE A 143 1.25 -16.76 -22.28
N ASP A 144 1.74 -17.79 -22.97
CA ASP A 144 0.97 -18.56 -23.97
C ASP A 144 0.00 -19.59 -23.35
N GLY A 145 -0.16 -19.61 -22.02
CA GLY A 145 -1.24 -20.33 -21.34
C GLY A 145 -0.89 -21.73 -20.82
N GLU A 146 0.39 -22.13 -20.78
CA GLU A 146 0.80 -23.31 -20.01
C GLU A 146 0.74 -23.01 -18.51
N GLN A 147 -0.46 -22.98 -17.93
CA GLN A 147 -0.65 -22.84 -16.49
C GLN A 147 -0.27 -24.14 -15.77
N ILE A 148 1.02 -24.36 -15.60
CA ILE A 148 1.55 -25.33 -14.64
C ILE A 148 1.26 -24.76 -13.24
N TYR A 149 0.81 -25.59 -12.30
CA TYR A 149 0.70 -25.18 -10.91
C TYR A 149 2.11 -24.93 -10.36
N VAL A 150 2.50 -23.66 -10.38
CA VAL A 150 3.87 -23.24 -10.11
C VAL A 150 3.98 -22.73 -8.68
N GLU A 151 4.98 -23.22 -7.93
CA GLU A 151 5.22 -22.79 -6.55
C GLU A 151 5.47 -21.26 -6.46
N THR A 152 5.23 -20.65 -5.30
CA THR A 152 5.41 -19.20 -5.11
C THR A 152 6.78 -18.66 -5.55
N PRO A 153 7.92 -19.31 -5.27
CA PRO A 153 9.22 -18.83 -5.73
C PRO A 153 9.33 -18.75 -7.26
N ASP A 154 8.79 -19.74 -7.95
CA ASP A 154 8.80 -19.81 -9.41
C ASP A 154 7.84 -18.79 -10.03
N ARG A 155 6.67 -18.54 -9.40
CA ARG A 155 5.75 -17.44 -9.80
C ARG A 155 6.43 -16.08 -9.69
N LEU A 156 7.14 -15.83 -8.59
CA LEU A 156 7.89 -14.59 -8.39
C LEU A 156 9.05 -14.46 -9.39
N SER A 157 9.71 -15.56 -9.74
CA SER A 157 10.74 -15.61 -10.80
C SER A 157 10.17 -15.25 -12.17
N MET A 158 9.01 -15.82 -12.53
CA MET A 158 8.29 -15.49 -13.77
C MET A 158 7.85 -14.02 -13.82
N LEU A 159 7.24 -13.53 -12.74
CA LEU A 159 6.86 -12.12 -12.60
C LEU A 159 8.07 -11.20 -12.80
N ARG A 160 9.20 -11.53 -12.18
CA ARG A 160 10.41 -10.72 -12.31
C ARG A 160 10.90 -10.67 -13.75
N GLY A 161 10.93 -11.81 -14.45
CA GLY A 161 11.28 -11.88 -15.87
C GLY A 161 10.36 -11.04 -16.74
N ALA A 162 9.04 -11.20 -16.57
CA ALA A 162 8.03 -10.46 -17.32
C ALA A 162 8.13 -8.94 -17.14
N CYS A 163 8.29 -8.47 -15.90
CA CYS A 163 8.44 -7.04 -15.61
C CYS A 163 9.72 -6.46 -16.22
N LEU A 164 10.85 -7.17 -16.16
CA LEU A 164 12.10 -6.72 -16.78
C LEU A 164 11.94 -6.58 -18.30
N ILE A 165 11.29 -7.55 -18.96
CA ILE A 165 11.03 -7.48 -20.41
C ILE A 165 10.10 -6.30 -20.74
N ARG A 166 8.98 -6.18 -20.03
CA ARG A 166 8.00 -5.10 -20.23
C ARG A 166 8.61 -3.72 -20.03
N ASP A 167 9.45 -3.56 -19.01
CA ASP A 167 10.07 -2.28 -18.65
C ASP A 167 11.40 -2.06 -19.39
N HIS A 168 11.67 -2.82 -20.47
CA HIS A 168 12.88 -2.72 -21.31
C HIS A 168 14.19 -2.79 -20.52
N TYR A 169 14.23 -3.62 -19.48
CA TYR A 169 15.33 -3.76 -18.54
C TYR A 169 15.75 -2.43 -17.92
N ARG A 170 14.81 -1.52 -17.68
CA ARG A 170 15.05 -0.22 -17.05
C ARG A 170 14.26 -0.05 -15.77
N CYS A 171 14.85 0.68 -14.84
CA CYS A 171 14.08 1.23 -13.75
C CYS A 171 13.03 2.22 -14.29
N VAL A 172 11.75 2.01 -13.97
CA VAL A 172 10.66 2.83 -14.51
C VAL A 172 10.69 4.29 -14.06
N ILE A 173 11.45 4.62 -13.00
CA ILE A 173 11.60 5.99 -12.49
C ILE A 173 12.94 6.60 -12.91
N SER A 174 14.08 5.92 -12.69
CA SER A 174 15.40 6.50 -13.01
C SER A 174 15.85 6.29 -14.46
N HIS A 175 15.19 5.41 -15.22
CA HIS A 175 15.58 4.93 -16.56
C HIS A 175 16.96 4.26 -16.65
N LYS A 176 17.65 4.06 -15.52
CA LYS A 176 18.90 3.29 -15.50
C LYS A 176 18.65 1.86 -15.96
N PHE A 177 19.56 1.36 -16.78
CA PHE A 177 19.46 0.03 -17.39
C PHE A 177 20.02 -1.05 -16.45
N ASP A 178 19.49 -2.28 -16.54
CA ASP A 178 19.91 -3.38 -15.69
C ASP A 178 21.38 -3.75 -15.91
N LEU A 179 22.16 -3.68 -14.84
CA LEU A 179 23.60 -3.95 -14.87
C LEU A 179 23.90 -5.41 -15.27
N THR A 180 23.07 -6.37 -14.84
CA THR A 180 23.31 -7.79 -15.13
C THR A 180 23.09 -8.08 -16.61
N GLU A 181 21.99 -7.56 -17.17
CA GLU A 181 21.67 -7.68 -18.59
C GLU A 181 22.69 -6.91 -19.45
N ALA A 182 23.10 -5.71 -19.04
CA ALA A 182 24.16 -4.97 -19.71
C ALA A 182 25.46 -5.78 -19.79
N LEU A 183 25.93 -6.34 -18.67
CA LEU A 183 27.14 -7.16 -18.63
C LEU A 183 27.03 -8.39 -19.54
N LYS A 184 25.86 -9.02 -19.60
CA LYS A 184 25.60 -10.15 -20.51
C LYS A 184 25.68 -9.72 -21.98
N ARG A 185 25.07 -8.59 -22.35
CA ARG A 185 25.13 -8.07 -23.73
C ARG A 185 26.52 -7.63 -24.13
N PHE A 186 27.26 -6.95 -23.24
CA PHE A 186 28.67 -6.59 -23.49
C PHE A 186 29.55 -7.81 -23.71
N LYS A 187 29.34 -8.91 -22.96
CA LYS A 187 30.08 -10.16 -23.18
C LYS A 187 29.79 -10.80 -24.55
N ASN A 188 28.56 -10.67 -25.05
CA ASN A 188 28.13 -11.29 -26.30
C ASN A 188 28.41 -10.42 -27.54
N HIS A 189 28.33 -9.09 -27.41
CA HIS A 189 28.33 -8.14 -28.53
C HIS A 189 29.40 -7.06 -28.42
N GLY A 190 30.20 -7.05 -27.35
CA GLY A 190 31.24 -6.03 -27.17
C GLY A 190 30.66 -4.61 -27.14
N THR A 191 31.33 -3.68 -27.82
CA THR A 191 30.91 -2.27 -27.90
C THR A 191 29.62 -2.04 -28.69
N ASP A 192 29.19 -3.03 -29.46
CA ASP A 192 27.97 -2.96 -30.29
C ASP A 192 26.72 -3.44 -29.52
N ALA A 193 26.84 -3.65 -28.20
CA ALA A 193 25.72 -3.99 -27.34
C ALA A 193 24.67 -2.86 -27.33
N GLN A 194 23.41 -3.21 -27.56
CA GLN A 194 22.29 -2.28 -27.69
C GLN A 194 21.15 -2.60 -26.70
N ASP A 195 20.34 -1.59 -26.38
CA ASP A 195 19.06 -1.75 -25.67
C ASP A 195 17.94 -2.23 -26.61
N GLU A 196 16.73 -2.39 -26.07
CA GLU A 196 15.56 -2.86 -26.83
C GLU A 196 15.15 -1.90 -27.95
N GLU A 197 15.51 -0.62 -27.84
CA GLU A 197 15.25 0.40 -28.84
C GLU A 197 16.38 0.53 -29.88
N GLY A 198 17.42 -0.30 -29.78
CA GLY A 198 18.57 -0.29 -30.69
C GLY A 198 19.61 0.79 -30.39
N ASN A 199 19.50 1.50 -29.26
CA ASN A 199 20.50 2.48 -28.87
C ASN A 199 21.72 1.78 -28.25
N PRO A 200 22.95 2.30 -28.46
CA PRO A 200 24.14 1.75 -27.83
C PRO A 200 24.05 1.79 -26.30
N LEU A 201 24.40 0.69 -25.64
CA LEU A 201 24.51 0.64 -24.17
C LEU A 201 25.73 1.39 -23.65
N HIS A 202 26.75 1.59 -24.48
CA HIS A 202 27.94 2.33 -24.08
C HIS A 202 27.58 3.76 -23.66
N GLY A 203 28.05 4.17 -22.46
CA GLY A 203 27.79 5.50 -21.91
C GLY A 203 26.43 5.67 -21.24
N GLN A 204 25.56 4.66 -21.24
CA GLN A 204 24.31 4.69 -20.50
C GLN A 204 24.53 4.45 -18.99
N PRO A 205 23.66 5.00 -18.12
CA PRO A 205 23.73 4.72 -16.69
C PRO A 205 23.14 3.34 -16.37
N PHE A 206 23.82 2.59 -15.50
CA PHE A 206 23.40 1.27 -15.05
C PHE A 206 23.05 1.24 -13.57
N ASP A 207 22.17 0.32 -13.20
CA ASP A 207 21.90 -0.05 -11.81
C ASP A 207 21.51 -1.52 -11.72
N SER A 208 21.58 -2.09 -10.52
CA SER A 208 20.86 -3.35 -10.28
C SER A 208 19.35 -3.06 -10.29
N LEU A 209 18.54 -3.96 -10.83
CA LEU A 209 17.09 -3.82 -10.80
C LEU A 209 16.42 -4.86 -9.89
N GLN A 210 15.28 -4.46 -9.35
CA GLN A 210 14.38 -5.24 -8.52
C GLN A 210 12.95 -5.07 -9.04
N VAL A 211 12.09 -6.05 -8.76
CA VAL A 211 10.67 -5.97 -9.13
C VAL A 211 9.85 -5.81 -7.86
N ALA A 212 9.09 -4.72 -7.82
CA ALA A 212 8.30 -4.30 -6.67
C ALA A 212 6.82 -4.48 -6.99
N HIS A 213 6.08 -5.17 -6.12
CA HIS A 213 4.62 -5.17 -6.20
C HIS A 213 4.06 -3.78 -5.85
N ILE A 214 3.05 -3.32 -6.58
CA ILE A 214 2.32 -2.08 -6.33
C ILE A 214 1.39 -2.27 -5.13
N LEU A 215 0.62 -3.36 -5.09
CA LEU A 215 -0.07 -3.84 -3.90
C LEU A 215 0.72 -5.04 -3.33
N PRO A 216 1.16 -5.01 -2.05
CA PRO A 216 2.12 -5.98 -1.53
C PRO A 216 1.68 -7.45 -1.68
N HIS A 217 2.59 -8.33 -2.11
CA HIS A 217 2.37 -9.78 -2.18
C HIS A 217 1.84 -10.38 -0.87
N ALA A 218 2.28 -9.82 0.26
CA ALA A 218 1.85 -10.24 1.59
C ALA A 218 0.32 -10.20 1.78
N LEU A 219 -0.44 -9.41 1.00
CA LEU A 219 -1.91 -9.39 1.05
C LEU A 219 -2.54 -10.77 0.77
N MET A 220 -1.87 -11.62 -0.01
CA MET A 220 -2.40 -12.94 -0.42
C MET A 220 -1.54 -14.13 0.02
N LYS A 221 -0.43 -13.88 0.73
CA LYS A 221 0.41 -14.95 1.30
C LYS A 221 -0.39 -15.75 2.34
N SER A 222 -0.75 -17.00 2.08
CA SER A 222 -1.42 -17.84 3.07
C SER A 222 -0.49 -18.07 4.28
N GLY A 223 -1.02 -17.97 5.49
CA GLY A 223 -0.30 -18.42 6.68
C GLY A 223 -0.19 -19.94 6.73
N HIS A 224 0.45 -20.49 7.78
CA HIS A 224 0.58 -21.94 7.96
C HIS A 224 -0.75 -22.68 8.11
N ASP A 225 -1.81 -21.99 8.55
CA ASP A 225 -3.19 -22.48 8.46
C ASP A 225 -3.83 -22.00 7.15
N SER A 226 -4.48 -22.91 6.44
CA SER A 226 -5.10 -22.67 5.12
C SER A 226 -6.22 -21.62 5.10
N GLN A 227 -6.56 -21.02 6.24
CA GLN A 227 -7.52 -19.92 6.37
C GLN A 227 -6.81 -18.58 6.56
N LEU A 228 -7.29 -17.54 5.86
CA LEU A 228 -6.86 -16.16 6.10
C LEU A 228 -7.17 -15.79 7.56
N SER A 229 -6.16 -15.30 8.28
CA SER A 229 -6.34 -14.75 9.63
C SER A 229 -7.39 -13.63 9.62
N GLU A 230 -8.05 -13.43 10.75
CA GLU A 230 -9.07 -12.38 10.90
C GLU A 230 -8.51 -10.99 10.56
N SER A 231 -7.30 -10.68 11.02
CA SER A 231 -6.56 -9.46 10.68
C SER A 231 -6.40 -9.28 9.17
N LYS A 232 -6.07 -10.35 8.44
CA LYS A 232 -5.91 -10.29 6.98
C LYS A 232 -7.21 -10.07 6.24
N ARG A 233 -8.31 -10.66 6.73
CA ARG A 233 -9.64 -10.39 6.21
C ARG A 233 -10.03 -8.93 6.43
N ALA A 234 -9.74 -8.38 7.61
CA ALA A 234 -9.92 -6.96 7.89
C ALA A 234 -9.08 -6.08 6.94
N THR A 235 -7.80 -6.41 6.72
CA THR A 235 -6.94 -5.70 5.76
C THR A 235 -7.57 -5.66 4.36
N LEU A 236 -8.04 -6.81 3.86
CA LEU A 236 -8.65 -6.90 2.52
C LEU A 236 -9.97 -6.13 2.45
N ASN A 237 -10.80 -6.19 3.49
CA ASN A 237 -12.04 -5.40 3.55
C ASN A 237 -11.76 -3.89 3.55
N ILE A 238 -10.76 -3.44 4.31
CA ILE A 238 -10.33 -2.03 4.32
C ILE A 238 -9.77 -1.62 2.95
N LEU A 239 -9.03 -2.51 2.28
CA LEU A 239 -8.54 -2.26 0.92
C LEU A 239 -9.70 -2.03 -0.06
N ASP A 240 -10.76 -2.83 0.04
CA ASP A 240 -11.94 -2.70 -0.83
C ASP A 240 -12.75 -1.42 -0.56
N MET A 241 -12.68 -0.88 0.67
CA MET A 241 -13.25 0.44 0.95
C MET A 241 -12.55 1.57 0.19
N PHE A 242 -11.26 1.46 -0.13
CA PHE A 242 -10.55 2.48 -0.91
C PHE A 242 -10.92 2.46 -2.39
N ASP A 243 -11.12 1.27 -2.94
CA ASP A 243 -11.49 1.05 -4.34
C ASP A 243 -12.28 -0.25 -4.48
N HIS A 244 -13.60 -0.14 -4.58
CA HIS A 244 -14.49 -1.31 -4.53
C HIS A 244 -14.15 -2.35 -5.61
N GLY A 245 -14.12 -3.61 -5.20
CA GLY A 245 -13.80 -4.76 -6.05
C GLY A 245 -12.31 -4.89 -6.42
N VAL A 246 -11.41 -4.11 -5.80
CA VAL A 246 -9.96 -4.24 -6.04
C VAL A 246 -9.43 -5.58 -5.55
N VAL A 247 -9.98 -6.13 -4.46
CA VAL A 247 -9.50 -7.40 -3.88
C VAL A 247 -9.60 -8.52 -4.91
N ARG A 248 -10.68 -8.56 -5.70
CA ARG A 248 -10.90 -9.55 -6.76
C ARG A 248 -9.83 -9.51 -7.87
N LEU A 249 -9.14 -8.39 -8.04
CA LEU A 249 -8.07 -8.23 -9.02
C LEU A 249 -6.75 -8.82 -8.56
N ILE A 250 -6.60 -9.14 -7.28
CA ILE A 250 -5.37 -9.67 -6.71
C ILE A 250 -5.56 -11.05 -6.08
N GLU A 251 -6.71 -11.69 -6.26
CA GLU A 251 -7.02 -12.98 -5.62
C GLU A 251 -6.10 -14.12 -6.09
N GLY A 252 -5.62 -14.92 -5.13
CA GLY A 252 -4.85 -16.13 -5.40
C GLY A 252 -3.56 -15.85 -6.16
N ILE A 253 -3.47 -16.35 -7.40
CA ILE A 253 -2.27 -16.18 -8.23
C ILE A 253 -2.21 -14.82 -8.92
N ASP A 254 -3.32 -14.08 -8.97
CA ASP A 254 -3.38 -12.79 -9.67
C ASP A 254 -2.59 -11.69 -8.94
N ILE A 255 -2.26 -11.87 -7.65
CA ILE A 255 -1.35 -10.99 -6.90
C ILE A 255 0.03 -10.86 -7.58
N ASP A 256 0.48 -11.93 -8.26
CA ASP A 256 1.78 -12.03 -8.91
C ASP A 256 1.70 -11.78 -10.42
N ARG A 257 0.63 -11.13 -10.90
CA ARG A 257 0.51 -10.69 -12.30
C ARG A 257 1.37 -9.44 -12.57
N PRO A 258 1.93 -9.29 -13.78
CA PRO A 258 2.73 -8.12 -14.15
C PRO A 258 2.03 -6.78 -13.93
N PHE A 259 0.69 -6.72 -14.06
CA PHE A 259 -0.06 -5.50 -13.82
C PHE A 259 0.05 -4.96 -12.38
N ASN A 260 0.43 -5.81 -11.42
CA ASN A 260 0.63 -5.46 -10.02
C ASN A 260 2.10 -5.21 -9.70
N ALA A 261 3.01 -5.07 -10.66
CA ALA A 261 4.43 -4.92 -10.36
C ALA A 261 5.15 -3.98 -11.32
N ILE A 262 6.24 -3.38 -10.84
CA ILE A 262 7.11 -2.47 -11.58
C ILE A 262 8.58 -2.72 -11.30
N THR A 263 9.43 -2.40 -12.27
CA THR A 263 10.88 -2.52 -12.14
C THR A 263 11.50 -1.25 -11.54
N LEU A 264 12.22 -1.38 -10.43
CA LEU A 264 12.84 -0.28 -9.69
C LEU A 264 14.33 -0.57 -9.40
N SER A 265 15.14 0.48 -9.25
CA SER A 265 16.44 0.33 -8.59
C SER A 265 16.25 0.14 -7.08
N PRO A 266 17.20 -0.48 -6.35
CA PRO A 266 17.05 -0.75 -4.93
C PRO A 266 16.68 0.47 -4.09
N SER A 267 17.31 1.62 -4.32
CA SER A 267 17.00 2.86 -3.60
C SER A 267 15.55 3.32 -3.82
N LEU A 268 15.10 3.30 -5.07
CA LEU A 268 13.73 3.69 -5.43
C LEU A 268 12.70 2.66 -4.96
N HIS A 269 13.08 1.39 -4.91
CA HIS A 269 12.24 0.35 -4.33
C HIS A 269 12.04 0.57 -2.83
N THR A 270 13.09 0.91 -2.08
CA THR A 270 12.96 1.28 -0.66
C THR A 270 12.03 2.47 -0.46
N LEU A 271 12.21 3.55 -1.24
CA LEU A 271 11.33 4.73 -1.16
C LEU A 271 9.89 4.41 -1.54
N PHE A 272 9.69 3.63 -2.60
CA PHE A 272 8.38 3.19 -3.04
C PHE A 272 7.72 2.37 -1.94
N GLY A 273 8.42 1.35 -1.42
CA GLY A 273 7.98 0.44 -0.37
C GLY A 273 7.60 1.13 0.93
N GLY A 274 8.35 2.16 1.33
CA GLY A 274 8.11 2.98 2.51
C GLY A 274 7.00 4.02 2.39
N PHE A 275 6.38 4.16 1.20
CA PHE A 275 5.40 5.20 0.86
C PHE A 275 5.98 6.64 0.87
N GLU A 276 7.28 6.78 0.62
CA GLU A 276 7.98 8.08 0.56
C GLU A 276 7.85 8.79 -0.80
N ILE A 277 7.46 8.02 -1.82
CA ILE A 277 7.18 8.51 -3.17
C ILE A 277 5.81 8.01 -3.64
N PHE A 278 5.16 8.82 -4.48
CA PHE A 278 3.85 8.49 -5.04
C PHE A 278 3.79 8.82 -6.54
N PHE A 279 2.84 8.17 -7.20
CA PHE A 279 2.56 8.32 -8.63
C PHE A 279 1.25 9.08 -8.78
N GLU A 280 1.32 10.27 -9.38
CA GLU A 280 0.15 11.10 -9.68
C GLU A 280 -0.15 11.03 -11.19
N PRO A 281 -1.36 10.62 -11.61
CA PRO A 281 -1.68 10.51 -13.02
C PRO A 281 -1.63 11.89 -13.70
N VAL A 282 -1.00 11.96 -14.88
CA VAL A 282 -1.01 13.18 -15.68
C VAL A 282 -2.35 13.27 -16.43
N PRO A 283 -3.12 14.36 -16.28
CA PRO A 283 -4.42 14.48 -16.93
C PRO A 283 -4.32 14.28 -18.45
N SER A 284 -5.24 13.49 -19.01
CA SER A 284 -5.34 13.19 -20.44
C SER A 284 -4.15 12.44 -21.06
N GLN A 285 -3.22 11.90 -20.24
CA GLN A 285 -2.11 11.07 -20.72
C GLN A 285 -2.21 9.66 -20.11
N LEU A 286 -2.51 8.68 -20.96
CA LEU A 286 -2.70 7.29 -20.53
C LEU A 286 -1.37 6.71 -20.04
N HIS A 287 -1.41 6.03 -18.89
CA HIS A 287 -0.25 5.42 -18.24
C HIS A 287 0.93 6.37 -17.97
N THR A 288 0.68 7.68 -17.96
CA THR A 288 1.69 8.69 -17.64
C THR A 288 1.47 9.22 -16.23
N TYR A 289 2.55 9.28 -15.47
CA TYR A 289 2.55 9.68 -14.08
C TYR A 289 3.65 10.69 -13.79
N GLN A 290 3.33 11.67 -12.97
CA GLN A 290 4.32 12.46 -12.27
C GLN A 290 4.70 11.70 -10.98
N VAL A 291 5.96 11.30 -10.88
CA VAL A 291 6.50 10.68 -9.68
C VAL A 291 7.02 11.79 -8.78
N LYS A 292 6.57 11.83 -7.52
CA LYS A 292 6.96 12.87 -6.56
C LYS A 292 7.35 12.26 -5.22
N PRO A 293 8.36 12.82 -4.53
CA PRO A 293 8.60 12.55 -3.13
C PRO A 293 7.69 13.42 -2.24
N PHE A 294 7.42 12.97 -1.00
CA PHE A 294 6.84 13.85 0.02
C PHE A 294 7.85 14.85 0.60
N LEU A 295 9.15 14.53 0.52
CA LEU A 295 10.26 15.38 0.99
C LEU A 295 11.16 15.80 -0.18
N PRO A 296 10.73 16.76 -1.02
CA PRO A 296 11.48 17.21 -2.19
C PRO A 296 12.84 17.85 -1.85
N GLU A 297 13.03 18.34 -0.62
CA GLU A 297 14.29 18.91 -0.15
C GLU A 297 15.39 17.84 -0.04
N ILE A 298 15.02 16.59 0.20
CA ILE A 298 15.94 15.45 0.28
C ILE A 298 16.12 14.81 -1.10
N PHE A 299 15.09 14.82 -1.94
CA PHE A 299 15.08 14.15 -3.25
C PHE A 299 14.70 15.10 -4.41
N PRO A 300 15.47 16.18 -4.65
CA PRO A 300 15.11 17.21 -5.62
C PRO A 300 15.00 16.67 -7.05
N ASP A 301 15.85 15.69 -7.40
CA ASP A 301 15.92 15.12 -8.74
C ASP A 301 14.86 14.03 -9.01
N LEU A 302 14.02 13.69 -8.02
CA LEU A 302 13.04 12.60 -8.14
C LEU A 302 11.73 13.04 -8.80
N SER A 303 11.45 14.35 -8.87
CA SER A 303 10.24 14.88 -9.51
C SER A 303 10.31 14.70 -11.04
N VAL A 304 9.91 13.53 -11.53
CA VAL A 304 10.02 13.13 -12.93
C VAL A 304 8.67 12.72 -13.51
N THR A 305 8.48 12.90 -14.81
CA THR A 305 7.31 12.38 -15.54
C THR A 305 7.69 11.10 -16.26
N ARG A 306 6.88 10.05 -16.12
CA ARG A 306 7.13 8.72 -16.68
C ARG A 306 5.89 8.16 -17.33
N THR A 307 6.04 7.62 -18.53
CA THR A 307 5.00 6.85 -19.20
C THR A 307 5.34 5.38 -19.12
N LEU A 308 4.44 4.59 -18.54
CA LEU A 308 4.60 3.15 -18.33
C LEU A 308 3.80 2.43 -19.42
N TYR A 309 4.39 2.31 -20.61
CA TYR A 309 3.73 1.67 -21.75
C TYR A 309 3.58 0.15 -21.55
N PRO A 310 2.60 -0.49 -22.21
CA PRO A 310 2.55 -1.94 -22.35
C PRO A 310 3.79 -2.46 -23.12
N SER A 311 4.07 -3.77 -23.03
CA SER A 311 5.09 -4.39 -23.89
C SER A 311 4.77 -4.11 -25.37
N VAL A 312 5.78 -4.11 -26.25
CA VAL A 312 5.64 -3.77 -27.69
C VAL A 312 4.51 -4.54 -28.36
N ASP A 313 4.29 -5.79 -27.98
CA ASP A 313 3.25 -6.67 -28.51
C ASP A 313 1.97 -6.74 -27.64
N CYS A 314 1.89 -5.94 -26.56
CA CYS A 314 0.84 -5.97 -25.54
C CYS A 314 0.61 -7.37 -24.91
N THR A 315 1.63 -8.22 -24.96
CA THR A 315 1.63 -9.60 -24.42
C THR A 315 1.82 -9.66 -22.91
N ILE A 316 2.41 -8.62 -22.32
CA ILE A 316 2.64 -8.51 -20.88
C ILE A 316 1.80 -7.36 -20.36
N ASP A 317 0.97 -7.66 -19.35
CA ASP A 317 0.05 -6.67 -18.79
C ASP A 317 0.79 -5.41 -18.30
N ALA A 318 0.27 -4.25 -18.70
CA ALA A 318 0.72 -2.97 -18.19
C ALA A 318 0.33 -2.80 -16.70
N PRO A 319 1.12 -2.06 -15.92
CA PRO A 319 0.74 -1.68 -14.55
C PRO A 319 -0.66 -1.05 -14.49
N LEU A 320 -1.52 -1.55 -13.60
CA LEU A 320 -2.90 -1.04 -13.49
C LEU A 320 -2.92 0.38 -12.87
N PRO A 321 -3.52 1.38 -13.56
CA PRO A 321 -3.69 2.72 -13.00
C PRO A 321 -4.51 2.74 -11.69
N ARG A 322 -5.38 1.73 -11.52
CA ARG A 322 -6.15 1.57 -10.27
C ARG A 322 -5.24 1.41 -9.05
N PHE A 323 -4.22 0.56 -9.17
CA PHE A 323 -3.32 0.24 -8.06
C PHE A 323 -2.41 1.40 -7.70
N PHE A 324 -1.93 2.17 -8.69
CA PHE A 324 -1.16 3.39 -8.42
C PHE A 324 -1.96 4.42 -7.65
N ALA A 325 -3.22 4.67 -8.00
CA ALA A 325 -3.98 5.67 -7.27
C ALA A 325 -4.44 5.18 -5.89
N ILE A 326 -4.65 3.88 -5.67
CA ILE A 326 -4.81 3.32 -4.31
C ILE A 326 -3.53 3.53 -3.50
N ARG A 327 -2.37 3.16 -4.06
CA ARG A 327 -1.09 3.33 -3.38
C ARG A 327 -0.80 4.80 -3.07
N SER A 328 -1.10 5.70 -4.00
CA SER A 328 -1.00 7.15 -3.83
C SER A 328 -1.92 7.66 -2.71
N ALA A 329 -3.19 7.23 -2.69
CA ALA A 329 -4.13 7.54 -1.61
C ALA A 329 -3.59 7.13 -0.24
N ILE A 330 -3.11 5.89 -0.11
CA ILE A 330 -2.52 5.36 1.14
C ILE A 330 -1.29 6.18 1.54
N ALA A 331 -0.41 6.51 0.59
CA ALA A 331 0.78 7.31 0.85
C ALA A 331 0.43 8.70 1.42
N HIS A 332 -0.57 9.37 0.82
CA HIS A 332 -1.05 10.66 1.32
C HIS A 332 -1.66 10.56 2.71
N ILE A 333 -2.46 9.52 2.98
CA ILE A 333 -3.04 9.31 4.32
C ILE A 333 -1.94 9.12 5.36
N LEU A 334 -0.94 8.28 5.07
CA LEU A 334 0.18 8.02 5.96
C LEU A 334 0.96 9.31 6.27
N HIS A 335 1.22 10.13 5.26
CA HIS A 335 1.97 11.37 5.40
C HIS A 335 1.17 12.47 6.11
N LEU A 336 -0.05 12.77 5.62
CA LEU A 336 -0.86 13.89 6.12
C LEU A 336 -1.40 13.66 7.55
N SER A 337 -1.58 12.40 7.97
CA SER A 337 -1.97 12.06 9.34
C SER A 337 -0.79 11.88 10.30
N GLY A 338 0.45 11.86 9.81
CA GLY A 338 1.63 11.50 10.60
C GLY A 338 1.72 10.01 11.00
N ALA A 339 0.79 9.17 10.53
CA ALA A 339 0.81 7.73 10.81
C ALA A 339 2.03 7.03 10.21
N GLY A 340 2.53 7.49 9.06
CA GLY A 340 3.70 6.91 8.39
C GLY A 340 4.96 6.96 9.25
N GLU A 341 5.25 8.11 9.86
CA GLU A 341 6.40 8.27 10.78
C GLU A 341 6.20 7.50 12.07
N TYR A 342 4.97 7.47 12.60
CA TYR A 342 4.63 6.71 13.81
C TYR A 342 4.83 5.21 13.63
N ILE A 343 4.34 4.63 12.52
CA ILE A 343 4.56 3.22 12.17
C ILE A 343 6.06 2.95 12.01
N GLU A 344 6.79 3.84 11.36
CA GLU A 344 8.21 3.65 11.13
C GLU A 344 9.01 3.62 12.43
N LYS A 345 8.65 4.45 13.41
CA LYS A 345 9.21 4.35 14.76
C LYS A 345 8.93 2.97 15.38
N ILE A 346 7.70 2.47 15.30
CA ILE A 346 7.32 1.14 15.81
C ILE A 346 8.16 0.03 15.14
N LEU A 347 8.31 0.09 13.81
CA LEU A 347 9.09 -0.90 13.05
C LEU A 347 10.59 -0.84 13.38
N ARG A 348 11.17 0.36 13.55
CA ARG A 348 12.56 0.51 13.99
C ARG A 348 12.76 -0.02 15.42
N ASP A 349 11.82 0.23 16.31
CA ASP A 349 11.87 -0.31 17.68
C ASP A 349 11.84 -1.84 17.66
N LEU A 350 11.05 -2.46 16.76
CA LEU A 350 11.03 -3.93 16.57
C LEU A 350 12.41 -4.51 16.21
N GLU A 351 13.14 -3.84 15.31
CA GLU A 351 14.49 -4.25 14.92
C GLU A 351 15.50 -4.10 16.08
N ASN A 352 15.28 -3.12 16.96
CA ASN A 352 16.16 -2.78 18.08
C ASN A 352 15.88 -3.54 19.39
N ILE A 353 14.80 -4.32 19.50
CA ILE A 353 14.47 -5.11 20.71
C ILE A 353 15.54 -6.15 21.07
N GLY A 354 16.48 -6.46 20.17
CA GLY A 354 17.69 -7.23 20.48
C GLY A 354 18.79 -6.47 21.25
N GLY A 355 18.67 -5.14 21.42
CA GLY A 355 19.74 -4.25 21.88
C GLY A 355 19.59 -3.74 23.31
N HIS A 356 18.64 -2.86 23.59
CA HIS A 356 18.32 -2.29 24.93
C HIS A 356 17.02 -1.49 24.79
N GLY A 357 15.89 -2.00 25.29
CA GLY A 357 14.60 -1.30 25.24
C GLY A 357 14.41 -0.35 26.42
N ASP A 358 13.98 0.89 26.15
CA ASP A 358 13.72 1.95 27.15
C ASP A 358 12.33 1.87 27.82
N GLY A 359 11.60 0.77 27.59
CA GLY A 359 10.29 0.51 28.23
C GLY A 359 9.09 1.22 27.58
N SER A 360 9.26 1.90 26.44
CA SER A 360 8.17 2.54 25.68
C SER A 360 7.55 1.66 24.58
N THR A 361 7.93 0.38 24.53
CA THR A 361 7.66 -0.53 23.40
C THR A 361 6.19 -0.96 23.32
N GLU A 362 5.55 -0.69 22.18
CA GLU A 362 4.19 -1.15 21.80
C GLU A 362 4.15 -2.66 21.51
N LEU A 363 4.52 -3.48 22.50
CA LEU A 363 4.76 -4.93 22.35
C LEU A 363 3.57 -5.67 21.72
N GLY A 364 2.34 -5.24 22.00
CA GLY A 364 1.13 -5.85 21.45
C GLY A 364 1.04 -5.76 19.93
N ARG A 365 1.33 -4.57 19.36
CA ARG A 365 1.32 -4.34 17.91
C ARG A 365 2.43 -5.12 17.21
N LEU A 366 3.58 -5.25 17.87
CA LEU A 366 4.72 -6.02 17.38
C LEU A 366 4.44 -7.52 17.28
N VAL A 367 3.75 -8.08 18.28
CA VAL A 367 3.31 -9.47 18.26
C VAL A 367 2.29 -9.70 17.15
N MET A 368 1.34 -8.77 16.96
CA MET A 368 0.33 -8.86 15.90
C MET A 368 0.94 -8.87 14.48
N LEU A 369 1.95 -8.03 14.23
CA LEU A 369 2.66 -8.02 12.94
C LEU A 369 3.39 -9.34 12.65
N ARG A 370 4.04 -9.93 13.66
CA ARG A 370 4.74 -11.22 13.51
C ARG A 370 3.77 -12.38 13.30
N LEU A 371 2.66 -12.41 14.04
CA LEU A 371 1.64 -13.46 13.91
C LEU A 371 0.85 -13.37 12.59
N GLY A 372 0.81 -12.20 11.96
CA GLY A 372 0.12 -12.00 10.69
C GLY A 372 0.96 -12.29 9.44
N ASP A 373 2.20 -12.78 9.58
CA ASP A 373 3.15 -13.04 8.47
C ASP A 373 3.39 -11.82 7.54
N TRP A 374 3.25 -10.61 8.09
CA TRP A 374 3.36 -9.35 7.33
C TRP A 374 4.80 -8.86 7.14
N ALA A 375 5.72 -9.33 7.98
CA ALA A 375 7.15 -9.07 7.87
C ALA A 375 7.91 -10.38 8.03
N ASP A 376 8.68 -10.77 7.02
CA ASP A 376 9.68 -11.83 7.15
C ASP A 376 10.86 -11.26 7.95
N VAL A 377 10.69 -11.11 9.27
CA VAL A 377 11.79 -10.73 10.16
C VAL A 377 12.73 -11.94 10.24
N LYS A 378 13.77 -11.95 9.40
CA LYS A 378 14.90 -12.86 9.61
C LYS A 378 15.54 -12.50 10.94
N CYS A 379 15.35 -13.34 11.95
CA CYS A 379 16.17 -13.37 13.15
C CYS A 379 17.64 -13.67 12.79
#